data_AF-A0A561VX23-F1
#
_entry.id   AF-A0A561VX23-F1
#
_cell.length_a   1.000
_cell.length_b   1.000
_cell.length_c   1.000
_cell.angle_alpha   90.00
_cell.angle_beta   90.00
_cell.angle_gamma   90.00
#
_symmetry.space_group_name_H-M   'P 1'
#
loop_
_entity.id
_entity.type
_entity.pdbx_description
1 polymer ?
#
loop_
_entity_poly.entity_id
_entity_poly.type
_entity_poly.pdbx_seq_one_letter_code
_entity_poly.pdbx_strand_id
1 'polypeptide(L)'
;MRSSRTALAVALLGVALGGCGGTTTAPGGDQEPGPAEIVDEWTSCAKAAPQAGEVITVPNTATPAPAVPEPKIGRIDPSFTPVAVVLCGREIRPGANGGQEQTATERRAEETTALLAALRLPDQQADGENACTLDLVIPPWLALVDGQGRWLRPYLPTDSCRKPRTEVTAALAGLQWKTVATRTVGQIESPAAEAAGCAQRWSDMVWVETRSGGPKPPASAVSPAAGPLRLCVYEVPASEQGGDKPAGDFVYGGPLPAERQAGVLRGLSNRRAVADCATPATRFAVLRPLDGTTAGPDRYVELDGCRRFLVALPTGGAQLGQGDDALAKLLGPV
;
A
#
# COMPACT_ATOMS: atom_id res chain seq x y z
N MET A 1 -10.21 -78.37 -20.55
CA MET A 1 -10.74 -77.53 -21.64
C MET A 1 -10.40 -76.07 -21.35
N ARG A 2 -9.59 -75.46 -22.23
CA ARG A 2 -9.49 -74.04 -22.68
C ARG A 2 -9.72 -72.93 -21.63
N SER A 3 -8.68 -72.20 -21.18
CA SER A 3 -8.00 -71.02 -21.80
C SER A 3 -8.87 -69.79 -22.09
N SER A 4 -8.61 -68.70 -21.36
CA SER A 4 -8.56 -67.28 -21.78
C SER A 4 -8.36 -66.43 -20.52
N ARG A 5 -7.16 -65.97 -20.13
CA ARG A 5 -6.35 -64.84 -20.65
C ARG A 5 -7.18 -63.60 -20.99
N THR A 6 -7.36 -62.73 -20.00
CA THR A 6 -7.71 -61.31 -20.21
C THR A 6 -6.63 -60.48 -19.51
N ALA A 7 -5.75 -59.89 -20.31
CA ALA A 7 -4.79 -58.90 -19.88
C ALA A 7 -5.52 -57.55 -19.74
N LEU A 8 -5.45 -56.93 -18.57
CA LEU A 8 -5.77 -55.52 -18.40
C LEU A 8 -4.48 -54.81 -18.00
N ALA A 9 -3.90 -54.12 -18.99
CA ALA A 9 -2.78 -53.20 -18.79
C ALA A 9 -3.28 -51.99 -18.00
N VAL A 10 -2.80 -51.84 -16.76
CA VAL A 10 -2.98 -50.61 -15.99
C VAL A 10 -1.93 -49.62 -16.50
N ALA A 11 -2.36 -48.71 -17.36
CA ALA A 11 -1.59 -47.53 -17.71
C ALA A 11 -1.60 -46.57 -16.51
N LEU A 12 -0.56 -46.61 -15.69
CA LEU A 12 -0.26 -45.57 -14.72
C LEU A 12 0.13 -44.30 -15.48
N LEU A 13 -0.82 -43.38 -15.68
CA LEU A 13 -0.50 -41.99 -16.05
C LEU A 13 0.21 -41.35 -14.85
N GLY A 14 1.54 -41.27 -14.94
CA GLY A 14 2.34 -40.41 -14.08
C GLY A 14 2.00 -38.95 -14.38
N VAL A 15 1.26 -38.31 -13.48
CA VAL A 15 1.10 -36.87 -13.46
C VAL A 15 2.43 -36.29 -12.97
N ALA A 16 3.30 -35.92 -13.92
CA ALA A 16 4.43 -35.06 -13.64
C ALA A 16 3.87 -33.69 -13.24
N LEU A 17 3.91 -33.38 -11.95
CA LEU A 17 3.78 -32.02 -11.45
C LEU A 17 5.01 -31.25 -11.94
N GLY A 18 4.93 -30.72 -13.16
CA GLY A 18 5.89 -29.76 -13.69
C GLY A 18 5.81 -28.47 -12.88
N GLY A 19 6.60 -28.40 -11.82
CA GLY A 19 6.91 -27.13 -11.18
C GLY A 19 7.55 -26.22 -12.22
N CYS A 20 7.01 -25.00 -12.38
CA CYS A 20 7.70 -23.91 -13.07
C CYS A 20 8.89 -23.47 -12.21
N GLY A 21 9.92 -24.31 -12.10
CA GLY A 21 11.24 -23.93 -11.65
C GLY A 21 11.98 -23.32 -12.83
N GLY A 22 11.74 -22.03 -13.08
CA GLY A 22 12.56 -21.27 -14.02
C GLY A 22 13.99 -21.23 -13.51
N THR A 23 14.84 -22.12 -14.01
CA THR A 23 16.29 -22.07 -13.81
C THR A 23 16.88 -20.99 -14.71
N THR A 24 16.62 -19.73 -14.38
CA THR A 24 17.53 -18.66 -14.79
C THR A 24 18.72 -18.69 -13.84
N THR A 25 19.72 -19.48 -14.21
CA THR A 25 21.08 -19.40 -13.68
C THR A 25 21.62 -18.01 -14.00
N ALA A 26 21.49 -17.07 -13.06
CA ALA A 26 22.23 -15.83 -13.09
C ALA A 26 23.57 -16.05 -12.34
N PRO A 27 24.73 -15.89 -12.97
CA PRO A 27 26.00 -15.87 -12.27
C PRO A 27 26.17 -14.47 -11.65
N GLY A 28 25.58 -14.27 -10.48
CA GLY A 28 25.91 -13.18 -9.58
C GLY A 28 26.28 -13.82 -8.26
N GLY A 29 27.58 -14.09 -8.03
CA GLY A 29 28.03 -14.37 -6.68
C GLY A 29 27.62 -13.19 -5.79
N ASP A 30 27.11 -13.47 -4.59
CA ASP A 30 26.77 -12.48 -3.58
C ASP A 30 28.03 -11.66 -3.26
N GLN A 31 28.24 -10.59 -4.02
CA GLN A 31 29.38 -9.73 -3.83
C GLN A 31 29.14 -8.96 -2.55
N GLU A 32 30.03 -9.17 -1.58
CA GLU A 32 29.95 -8.50 -0.29
C GLU A 32 29.82 -6.98 -0.50
N PRO A 33 28.92 -6.30 0.24
CA PRO A 33 28.72 -4.87 0.08
C PRO A 33 30.03 -4.10 0.30
N GLY A 34 30.30 -3.14 -0.58
CA GLY A 34 31.42 -2.20 -0.41
C GLY A 34 31.24 -1.29 0.80
N PRO A 35 32.20 -0.40 1.09
CA PRO A 35 32.09 0.54 2.21
C PRO A 35 30.90 1.48 2.03
N ALA A 36 30.25 1.82 3.15
CA ALA A 36 29.23 2.86 3.20
C ALA A 36 29.86 4.24 2.94
N GLU A 37 29.09 5.12 2.32
CA GLU A 37 29.47 6.52 2.17
C GLU A 37 29.33 7.26 3.50
N ILE A 38 30.39 7.99 3.88
CA ILE A 38 30.40 8.87 5.05
C ILE A 38 30.07 10.28 4.60
N VAL A 39 29.04 10.87 5.21
CA VAL A 39 28.56 12.23 4.94
C VAL A 39 28.94 13.12 6.12
N ASP A 40 29.45 14.33 5.83
CA ASP A 40 30.06 15.19 6.83
C ASP A 40 29.08 15.75 7.89
N GLU A 41 27.81 15.95 7.53
CA GLU A 41 26.83 16.58 8.42
C GLU A 41 25.51 15.80 8.46
N TRP A 42 25.10 15.43 9.67
CA TRP A 42 23.79 14.85 9.92
C TRP A 42 22.66 15.90 9.81
N THR A 43 21.68 15.61 8.95
CA THR A 43 20.41 16.34 8.92
C THR A 43 19.32 15.55 9.63
N SER A 44 18.65 16.17 10.61
CA SER A 44 17.57 15.53 11.36
C SER A 44 16.49 14.89 10.48
N CYS A 45 15.99 13.71 10.88
CA CYS A 45 14.87 13.03 10.22
C CYS A 45 13.62 13.91 10.18
N ALA A 46 13.40 14.73 11.20
CA ALA A 46 12.26 15.65 11.20
C ALA A 46 12.41 16.69 10.09
N LYS A 47 13.63 17.13 9.78
CA LYS A 47 13.90 18.10 8.71
C LYS A 47 13.91 17.45 7.33
N ALA A 48 14.75 16.42 7.14
CA ALA A 48 14.90 15.71 5.87
C ALA A 48 13.65 14.89 5.50
N ALA A 49 12.95 14.36 6.49
CA ALA A 49 11.77 13.49 6.34
C ALA A 49 11.98 12.35 5.33
N PRO A 50 13.02 11.51 5.50
CA PRO A 50 13.26 10.41 4.58
C PRO A 50 12.06 9.46 4.55
N GLN A 51 11.85 8.80 3.41
CA GLN A 51 10.81 7.79 3.22
C GLN A 51 11.16 6.48 3.94
N ALA A 52 11.24 6.56 5.27
CA ALA A 52 11.59 5.46 6.13
C ALA A 52 10.44 4.44 6.21
N GLY A 53 10.69 3.18 5.83
CA GLY A 53 9.73 2.10 6.00
C GLY A 53 8.56 2.09 5.00
N GLU A 54 8.68 2.77 3.87
CA GLU A 54 7.62 2.79 2.85
C GLU A 54 7.58 1.45 2.08
N VAL A 55 6.55 0.61 2.31
CA VAL A 55 6.02 -0.21 1.20
C VAL A 55 5.31 0.79 0.29
N ILE A 56 5.69 0.82 -0.99
CA ILE A 56 4.98 1.55 -2.03
C ILE A 56 3.59 0.90 -2.21
N THR A 57 2.64 1.18 -1.32
CA THR A 57 1.22 0.84 -1.49
C THR A 57 0.32 1.87 -0.81
N VAL A 58 0.45 3.11 -1.24
CA VAL A 58 -0.64 4.08 -1.47
C VAL A 58 -0.12 4.95 -2.63
N PRO A 59 -0.88 5.25 -3.70
CA PRO A 59 -0.46 6.29 -4.63
C PRO A 59 -0.61 7.64 -3.90
N ASN A 60 0.36 7.93 -3.03
CA ASN A 60 0.63 9.28 -2.59
C ASN A 60 1.38 9.92 -3.75
N THR A 61 0.69 10.79 -4.48
CA THR A 61 1.37 11.85 -5.23
C THR A 61 2.31 12.53 -4.27
N ALA A 62 3.59 12.26 -4.50
CA ALA A 62 4.67 13.00 -3.95
C ALA A 62 4.36 14.50 -4.14
N THR A 63 4.18 15.22 -3.05
CA THR A 63 5.03 16.41 -2.96
C THR A 63 6.43 15.84 -3.08
N PRO A 64 7.22 16.16 -4.13
CA PRO A 64 8.62 15.82 -4.10
C PRO A 64 9.19 16.69 -2.98
N ALA A 65 9.19 16.16 -1.75
CA ALA A 65 10.29 16.48 -0.87
C ALA A 65 11.52 16.21 -1.74
N PRO A 66 12.41 17.20 -1.96
CA PRO A 66 13.61 16.95 -2.74
C PRO A 66 14.21 15.67 -2.18
N ALA A 67 14.31 14.65 -3.02
CA ALA A 67 14.95 13.40 -2.64
C ALA A 67 16.38 13.81 -2.30
N VAL A 68 16.63 14.05 -1.02
CA VAL A 68 17.98 14.28 -0.52
C VAL A 68 18.73 13.04 -0.99
N PRO A 69 19.78 13.18 -1.82
CA PRO A 69 20.52 12.03 -2.30
C PRO A 69 20.87 11.16 -1.10
N GLU A 70 20.33 9.94 -1.06
CA GLU A 70 20.60 9.04 0.05
C GLU A 70 22.05 8.56 -0.12
N PRO A 71 22.87 8.62 0.94
CA PRO A 71 24.23 8.14 0.83
C PRO A 71 24.24 6.64 0.55
N LYS A 72 25.26 6.20 -0.18
CA LYS A 72 25.43 4.79 -0.53
C LYS A 72 25.49 3.92 0.74
N ILE A 73 24.59 2.95 0.83
CA ILE A 73 24.58 1.92 1.88
C ILE A 73 25.78 0.98 1.68
N GLY A 74 26.41 0.58 2.78
CA GLY A 74 27.53 -0.38 2.73
C GLY A 74 28.05 -0.82 4.09
N ARG A 75 29.18 -1.52 4.09
CA ARG A 75 29.88 -1.94 5.31
C ARG A 75 30.39 -0.72 6.08
N ILE A 76 30.39 -0.82 7.40
CA ILE A 76 30.91 0.23 8.29
C ILE A 76 32.44 0.28 8.12
N ASP A 77 32.96 1.42 7.69
CA ASP A 77 34.41 1.63 7.63
C ASP A 77 35.02 1.51 9.05
N PRO A 78 36.10 0.73 9.24
CA PRO A 78 36.74 0.57 10.55
C PRO A 78 37.23 1.89 11.19
N SER A 79 37.49 2.92 10.39
CA SER A 79 37.87 4.26 10.86
C SER A 79 36.69 5.12 11.32
N PHE A 80 35.46 4.70 10.99
CA PHE A 80 34.24 5.34 11.47
C PHE A 80 33.86 4.74 12.82
N THR A 81 33.78 5.60 13.86
CA THR A 81 33.45 5.20 15.23
C THR A 81 32.07 5.76 15.60
N PRO A 82 30.98 4.98 15.44
CA PRO A 82 29.66 5.43 15.80
C PRO A 82 29.55 5.66 17.31
N VAL A 83 28.98 6.80 17.69
CA VAL A 83 28.64 7.13 19.08
C VAL A 83 27.13 7.16 19.31
N ALA A 84 26.35 7.22 18.23
CA ALA A 84 24.90 7.16 18.29
C ALA A 84 24.33 6.43 17.08
N VAL A 85 23.15 5.84 17.27
CA VAL A 85 22.30 5.28 16.22
C VAL A 85 21.06 6.14 16.12
N VAL A 86 20.70 6.50 14.89
CA VAL A 86 19.47 7.23 14.56
C VAL A 86 18.53 6.29 13.83
N LEU A 87 17.28 6.25 14.29
CA LEU A 87 16.16 5.62 13.59
C LEU A 87 15.22 6.73 13.11
N CYS A 88 15.10 6.86 11.80
CA CYS A 88 14.06 7.68 11.19
C CYS A 88 12.80 6.84 11.00
N GLY A 89 11.64 7.42 11.30
CA GLY A 89 10.34 6.79 11.04
C GLY A 89 9.30 7.82 10.62
N ARG A 90 8.23 7.34 10.00
CA ARG A 90 7.01 8.12 9.77
C ARG A 90 5.85 7.38 10.45
N GLU A 91 5.16 8.06 11.34
CA GLU A 91 4.06 7.50 12.14
C GLU A 91 2.77 8.25 11.82
N ILE A 92 1.64 7.53 11.78
CA ILE A 92 0.32 8.15 11.72
C ILE A 92 -0.10 8.48 13.14
N ARG A 93 -0.46 9.73 13.39
CA ARG A 93 -0.89 10.21 14.70
C ARG A 93 -2.16 11.07 14.56
N PRO A 94 -3.01 11.13 15.59
CA PRO A 94 -4.14 12.05 15.59
C PRO A 94 -3.69 13.49 15.36
N GLY A 95 -4.39 14.20 14.47
CA GLY A 95 -4.15 15.63 14.24
C GLY A 95 -4.65 16.47 15.42
N ALA A 96 -4.05 17.65 15.62
CA ALA A 96 -4.40 18.52 16.74
C ALA A 96 -5.88 19.00 16.72
N ASN A 97 -6.49 19.02 15.53
CA ASN A 97 -7.88 19.45 15.33
C ASN A 97 -8.78 18.30 14.83
N GLY A 98 -8.40 17.05 15.12
CA GLY A 98 -9.01 15.86 14.51
C GLY A 98 -8.28 15.43 13.24
N GLY A 99 -8.77 14.36 12.63
CA GLY A 99 -8.14 13.70 11.50
C GLY A 99 -6.87 12.94 11.89
N GLN A 100 -6.09 12.58 10.87
CA GLN A 100 -4.84 11.85 11.02
C GLN A 100 -3.73 12.58 10.28
N GLU A 101 -2.57 12.68 10.91
CA GLU A 101 -1.38 13.32 10.37
C GLU A 101 -0.23 12.31 10.27
N GLN A 102 0.56 12.43 9.21
CA GLN A 102 1.84 11.73 9.11
C GLN A 102 2.90 12.59 9.79
N THR A 103 3.56 12.03 10.79
CA THR A 103 4.62 12.67 11.57
C THR A 103 5.94 11.97 11.30
N ALA A 104 6.95 12.70 10.83
CA ALA A 104 8.32 12.22 10.80
C ALA A 104 8.92 12.29 12.21
N THR A 105 9.54 11.20 12.64
CA THR A 105 10.11 11.03 13.97
C THR A 105 11.57 10.65 13.86
N GLU A 106 12.41 11.28 14.68
CA GLU A 106 13.79 10.88 14.92
C GLU A 106 13.91 10.26 16.30
N ARG A 107 14.36 9.01 16.35
CA ARG A 107 14.73 8.33 17.58
C ARG A 107 16.24 8.13 17.63
N ARG A 108 16.85 8.31 18.79
CA ARG A 108 18.28 8.13 19.02
C ARG A 108 18.56 7.16 20.16
N ALA A 109 19.63 6.39 20.02
CA ALA A 109 20.21 5.58 21.07
C ALA A 109 21.74 5.76 21.07
N GLU A 110 22.33 5.88 22.25
CA GLU A 110 23.79 6.05 22.44
C GLU A 110 24.49 4.69 22.72
N GLU A 111 23.74 3.69 23.19
CA GLU A 111 24.24 2.35 23.50
C GLU A 111 24.37 1.48 22.24
N THR A 112 25.41 1.73 21.45
CA THR A 112 25.50 1.16 20.08
C THR A 112 26.17 -0.22 19.99
N THR A 113 26.89 -0.65 21.03
CA THR A 113 27.85 -1.78 20.98
C THR A 113 27.27 -3.07 20.39
N ALA A 114 26.12 -3.53 20.92
CA ALA A 114 25.49 -4.78 20.46
C ALA A 114 25.04 -4.69 19.00
N LEU A 115 24.48 -3.54 18.60
CA LEU A 115 24.07 -3.31 17.21
C LEU A 115 25.27 -3.26 16.27
N LEU A 116 26.36 -2.58 16.64
CA LEU A 116 27.56 -2.54 15.81
C LEU A 116 28.21 -3.92 15.63
N ALA A 117 28.17 -4.77 16.65
CA ALA A 117 28.62 -6.16 16.53
C ALA A 117 27.75 -6.93 15.53
N ALA A 118 26.42 -6.78 15.59
CA ALA A 118 25.50 -7.43 14.67
C ALA A 118 25.64 -6.92 13.22
N LEU A 119 25.77 -5.61 13.01
CA LEU A 119 25.93 -5.00 11.67
C LEU A 119 27.23 -5.38 10.97
N ARG A 120 28.26 -5.79 11.72
CA ARG A 120 29.54 -6.25 11.18
C ARG A 120 29.55 -7.73 10.81
N LEU A 121 28.49 -8.47 11.09
CA LEU A 121 28.39 -9.87 10.68
C LEU A 121 28.36 -9.98 9.15
N PRO A 122 28.93 -11.06 8.59
CA PRO A 122 28.71 -11.39 7.18
C PRO A 122 27.26 -11.84 6.97
N ASP A 123 26.86 -11.82 5.69
CA ASP A 123 25.62 -12.47 5.27
C ASP A 123 25.74 -13.97 5.47
N GLN A 124 24.66 -14.61 5.89
CA GLN A 124 24.62 -16.06 5.98
C GLN A 124 24.44 -16.63 4.57
N GLN A 125 25.31 -17.57 4.22
CA GLN A 125 25.18 -18.32 2.98
C GLN A 125 24.10 -19.38 3.14
N ALA A 126 23.37 -19.67 2.07
CA ALA A 126 22.43 -20.78 2.06
C ALA A 126 23.20 -22.11 2.04
N ASP A 127 23.02 -22.91 3.08
CA ASP A 127 23.48 -24.29 3.17
C ASP A 127 22.35 -25.26 2.77
N GLY A 128 22.41 -25.76 1.53
CA GLY A 128 21.44 -26.75 1.05
C GLY A 128 20.06 -26.18 0.71
N GLU A 129 19.03 -27.04 0.75
CA GLU A 129 17.65 -26.67 0.44
C GLU A 129 16.98 -25.97 1.64
N ASN A 130 17.09 -24.65 1.69
CA ASN A 130 16.42 -23.82 2.69
C ASN A 130 15.02 -23.41 2.23
N ALA A 131 14.00 -23.71 3.05
CA ALA A 131 12.63 -23.28 2.82
C ALA A 131 12.40 -21.88 3.41
N CYS A 132 12.31 -20.87 2.54
CA CYS A 132 12.10 -19.48 2.95
C CYS A 132 10.64 -19.07 2.87
N THR A 133 10.18 -18.29 3.84
CA THR A 133 8.84 -17.69 3.83
C THR A 133 8.81 -16.46 2.93
N LEU A 134 7.69 -16.25 2.21
CA LEU A 134 7.49 -15.17 1.23
C LEU A 134 7.10 -13.81 1.86
N ASP A 135 7.27 -13.64 3.17
CA ASP A 135 7.01 -12.35 3.83
C ASP A 135 8.03 -11.29 3.41
N LEU A 136 7.49 -10.10 3.17
CA LEU A 136 8.25 -8.89 2.89
C LEU A 136 8.68 -8.25 4.22
N VAL A 137 10.00 -8.17 4.44
CA VAL A 137 10.58 -7.41 5.55
C VAL A 137 11.10 -6.09 5.01
N ILE A 138 10.58 -4.97 5.53
CA ILE A 138 11.06 -3.63 5.18
C ILE A 138 12.14 -3.24 6.17
N PRO A 139 13.40 -3.04 5.74
CA PRO A 139 14.44 -2.56 6.62
C PRO A 139 14.10 -1.18 7.21
N PRO A 140 14.37 -0.96 8.50
CA PRO A 140 14.22 0.37 9.08
C PRO A 140 15.22 1.35 8.45
N TRP A 141 14.85 2.63 8.40
CA TRP A 141 15.78 3.68 7.99
C TRP A 141 16.70 4.02 9.16
N LEU A 142 17.92 3.50 9.10
CA LEU A 142 18.94 3.64 10.13
C LEU A 142 20.12 4.46 9.63
N ALA A 143 20.65 5.29 10.53
CA ALA A 143 21.92 5.97 10.35
C ALA A 143 22.81 5.78 11.59
N LEU A 144 24.11 5.70 11.36
CA LEU A 144 25.12 5.73 12.41
C LEU A 144 25.78 7.10 12.40
N VAL A 145 25.93 7.72 13.56
CA VAL A 145 26.53 9.07 13.70
C VAL A 145 27.76 8.97 14.58
N ASP A 146 28.87 9.58 14.17
CA ASP A 146 30.12 9.64 14.94
C ASP A 146 30.22 10.89 15.83
N GLY A 147 31.30 10.99 16.61
CA GLY A 147 31.53 12.10 17.54
C GLY A 147 31.77 13.44 16.85
N GLN A 148 32.04 13.44 15.55
CA GLN A 148 32.22 14.63 14.72
C GLN A 148 30.91 15.08 14.06
N GLY A 149 29.82 14.33 14.23
CA GLY A 149 28.52 14.60 13.60
C GLY A 149 28.43 14.11 12.15
N ARG A 150 29.44 13.38 11.67
CA ARG A 150 29.39 12.70 10.38
C ARG A 150 28.53 11.46 10.52
N TRP A 151 27.98 10.99 9.41
CA TRP A 151 27.07 9.86 9.44
C TRP A 151 27.17 8.96 8.20
N LEU A 152 26.67 7.74 8.34
CA LEU A 152 26.54 6.78 7.24
C LEU A 152 25.29 5.92 7.40
N ARG A 153 24.86 5.27 6.31
CA ARG A 153 23.84 4.23 6.35
C ARG A 153 24.48 2.84 6.30
N PRO A 154 24.36 2.04 7.38
CA PRO A 154 24.95 0.72 7.39
C PRO A 154 24.13 -0.24 6.53
N TYR A 155 24.82 -1.15 5.85
CA TYR A 155 24.21 -2.36 5.34
C TYR A 155 23.71 -3.22 6.49
N LEU A 156 22.53 -3.83 6.33
CA LEU A 156 21.99 -4.79 7.29
C LEU A 156 22.31 -6.20 6.79
N PRO A 157 23.19 -6.95 7.48
CA PRO A 157 23.49 -8.33 7.12
C PRO A 157 22.23 -9.17 6.99
N THR A 158 22.20 -10.07 6.02
CA THR A 158 21.05 -10.94 5.76
C THR A 158 21.28 -12.39 6.13
N ASP A 159 20.19 -13.10 6.44
CA ASP A 159 20.17 -14.56 6.57
C ASP A 159 20.17 -15.25 5.20
N SER A 160 20.14 -16.58 5.19
CA SER A 160 20.09 -17.39 3.97
C SER A 160 18.82 -17.19 3.13
N CYS A 161 17.80 -16.54 3.70
CA CYS A 161 16.55 -16.16 3.05
C CYS A 161 16.55 -14.69 2.58
N ARG A 162 17.71 -14.02 2.62
CA ARG A 162 17.89 -12.60 2.25
C ARG A 162 17.06 -11.63 3.11
N LYS A 163 16.76 -12.00 4.36
CA LYS A 163 16.12 -11.13 5.35
C LYS A 163 17.13 -10.59 6.34
N PRO A 164 16.92 -9.41 6.95
CA PRO A 164 17.82 -8.92 7.99
C PRO A 164 18.03 -9.99 9.07
N ARG A 165 19.29 -10.26 9.39
CA ARG A 165 19.68 -11.26 10.40
C ARG A 165 18.99 -10.99 11.74
N THR A 166 18.59 -12.07 12.41
CA THR A 166 17.95 -12.00 13.74
C THR A 166 18.82 -11.26 14.77
N GLU A 167 20.15 -11.34 14.66
CA GLU A 167 21.05 -10.59 15.53
C GLU A 167 20.89 -9.07 15.38
N VAL A 168 20.65 -8.59 14.16
CA VAL A 168 20.41 -7.17 13.88
C VAL A 168 19.05 -6.75 14.43
N THR A 169 18.00 -7.53 14.17
CA THR A 169 16.65 -7.20 14.65
C THR A 169 16.55 -7.25 16.17
N ALA A 170 17.19 -8.23 16.81
CA ALA A 170 17.28 -8.33 18.28
C ALA A 170 18.06 -7.16 18.88
N ALA A 171 19.20 -6.79 18.28
CA ALA A 171 19.99 -5.65 18.76
C ALA A 171 19.20 -4.34 18.66
N LEU A 172 18.48 -4.11 17.55
CA LEU A 172 17.62 -2.94 17.38
C LEU A 172 16.47 -2.88 18.39
N ALA A 173 15.88 -4.03 18.72
CA ALA A 173 14.82 -4.15 19.72
C ALA A 173 15.33 -3.90 21.15
N GLY A 174 16.61 -4.19 21.42
CA GLY A 174 17.24 -3.96 22.74
C GLY A 174 17.68 -2.52 22.99
N LEU A 175 17.67 -1.65 21.98
CA LEU A 175 18.11 -0.26 22.13
C LEU A 175 17.14 0.58 22.97
N GLN A 176 17.71 1.44 23.82
CA GLN A 176 16.97 2.43 24.59
C GLN A 176 16.72 3.68 23.75
N TRP A 177 15.63 3.66 22.98
CA TRP A 177 15.28 4.75 22.07
C TRP A 177 14.74 5.98 22.81
N LYS A 178 15.32 7.15 22.51
CA LYS A 178 14.76 8.46 22.88
C LYS A 178 14.27 9.16 21.63
N THR A 179 13.01 9.59 21.63
CA THR A 179 12.52 10.50 20.58
C THR A 179 13.13 11.88 20.80
N VAL A 180 13.89 12.37 19.83
CA VAL A 180 14.61 13.66 19.94
C VAL A 180 14.03 14.74 19.03
N ALA A 181 13.30 14.37 17.98
CA ALA A 181 12.62 15.32 17.11
C ALA A 181 11.39 14.68 16.48
N THR A 182 10.35 15.50 16.29
CA THR A 182 9.15 15.16 15.54
C THR A 182 8.70 16.34 14.69
N ARG A 183 8.17 16.09 13.50
CA ARG A 183 7.50 17.11 12.68
C ARG A 183 6.37 16.51 11.86
N THR A 184 5.21 17.17 11.83
CA THR A 184 4.14 16.84 10.88
C THR A 184 4.64 17.10 9.46
N VAL A 185 4.57 16.06 8.62
CA VAL A 185 5.04 16.08 7.23
C VAL A 185 3.90 15.99 6.21
N GLY A 186 2.69 15.70 6.66
CA GLY A 186 1.50 15.73 5.81
C GLY A 186 0.23 15.35 6.58
N GLN A 187 -0.91 15.71 6.02
CA GLN A 187 -2.21 15.25 6.49
C GLN A 187 -2.56 13.94 5.76
N ILE A 188 -2.92 12.91 6.50
CA ILE A 188 -3.42 11.63 5.96
C ILE A 188 -4.93 11.65 5.87
N GLU A 189 -5.59 12.19 6.91
CA GLU A 189 -7.03 12.31 6.97
C GLU A 189 -7.44 13.68 7.50
N SER A 190 -8.34 14.37 6.80
CA SER A 190 -8.87 15.65 7.30
C SER A 190 -9.89 15.41 8.43
N PRO A 191 -10.07 16.38 9.34
CA PRO A 191 -11.16 16.33 10.31
C PRO A 191 -12.54 16.14 9.66
N ALA A 192 -12.75 16.71 8.46
CA ALA A 192 -14.00 16.59 7.73
C ALA A 192 -14.24 15.17 7.19
N ALA A 193 -13.19 14.54 6.63
CA ALA A 193 -13.26 13.16 6.17
C ALA A 193 -13.50 12.18 7.32
N GLU A 194 -12.77 12.35 8.43
CA GLU A 194 -12.95 11.55 9.65
C GLU A 194 -14.39 11.70 10.19
N ALA A 195 -14.89 12.94 10.35
CA ALA A 195 -16.24 13.20 10.83
C ALA A 195 -17.33 12.59 9.92
N ALA A 196 -17.08 12.54 8.61
CA ALA A 196 -17.96 11.89 7.64
C ALA A 196 -17.85 10.35 7.66
N GLY A 197 -16.81 9.79 8.29
CA GLY A 197 -16.45 8.37 8.21
C GLY A 197 -15.99 7.95 6.80
N CYS A 198 -15.39 8.89 6.07
CA CYS A 198 -14.90 8.71 4.71
C CYS A 198 -13.38 8.76 4.71
N ALA A 199 -12.73 8.01 3.81
CA ALA A 199 -11.30 8.16 3.64
C ALA A 199 -10.99 9.52 3.00
N GLN A 200 -9.81 10.06 3.25
CA GLN A 200 -9.38 11.31 2.62
C GLN A 200 -9.11 11.19 1.13
N ARG A 201 -8.65 10.02 0.67
CA ARG A 201 -8.40 9.72 -0.74
C ARG A 201 -9.04 8.40 -1.10
N TRP A 202 -9.52 8.31 -2.33
CA TRP A 202 -10.10 7.10 -2.87
C TRP A 202 -9.82 6.98 -4.36
N SER A 203 -9.75 5.76 -4.90
CA SER A 203 -9.53 5.56 -6.34
C SER A 203 -10.83 5.49 -7.11
N ASP A 204 -10.88 6.09 -8.29
CA ASP A 204 -12.01 5.93 -9.21
C ASP A 204 -12.04 4.49 -9.76
N MET A 205 -12.74 3.62 -9.05
CA MET A 205 -12.88 2.22 -9.43
C MET A 205 -13.73 2.02 -10.68
N VAL A 206 -14.59 2.99 -11.04
CA VAL A 206 -15.38 2.91 -12.29
C VAL A 206 -14.43 2.99 -13.49
N TRP A 207 -13.47 3.92 -13.43
CA TRP A 207 -12.43 4.07 -14.45
C TRP A 207 -11.53 2.82 -14.55
N VAL A 208 -11.04 2.34 -13.40
CA VAL A 208 -10.17 1.16 -13.32
C VAL A 208 -10.83 -0.07 -13.96
N GLU A 209 -12.08 -0.35 -13.60
CA GLU A 209 -12.80 -1.52 -14.10
C GLU A 209 -13.15 -1.38 -15.59
N THR A 210 -13.50 -0.18 -16.05
CA THR A 210 -13.82 0.03 -17.46
C THR A 210 -12.60 -0.13 -18.36
N ARG A 211 -11.39 0.16 -17.87
CA ARG A 211 -10.14 -0.06 -18.63
C ARG A 211 -9.59 -1.48 -18.53
N SER A 212 -9.74 -2.12 -17.38
CA SER A 212 -9.18 -3.46 -17.12
C SER A 212 -10.10 -4.58 -17.59
N GLY A 213 -11.41 -4.34 -17.64
CA GLY A 213 -12.43 -5.33 -17.97
C GLY A 213 -12.94 -5.19 -19.40
N GLY A 214 -12.83 -6.27 -20.19
CA GLY A 214 -13.75 -6.47 -21.31
C GLY A 214 -15.19 -6.66 -20.81
N PRO A 215 -16.23 -6.44 -21.63
CA PRO A 215 -17.63 -6.54 -21.20
C PRO A 215 -17.92 -7.94 -20.63
N LYS A 216 -18.14 -8.04 -19.31
CA LYS A 216 -18.69 -9.27 -18.71
C LYS A 216 -20.22 -9.17 -18.70
N PRO A 217 -20.93 -10.28 -19.00
CA PRO A 217 -22.38 -10.30 -18.91
C PRO A 217 -22.82 -9.88 -17.49
N PRO A 218 -23.89 -9.08 -17.36
CA PRO A 218 -24.40 -8.70 -16.05
C PRO A 218 -24.78 -9.97 -15.29
N ALA A 219 -24.13 -10.22 -14.15
CA ALA A 219 -24.61 -11.24 -13.23
C ALA A 219 -26.02 -10.85 -12.74
N SER A 220 -26.86 -11.86 -12.46
CA SER A 220 -28.21 -11.65 -11.95
C SER A 220 -28.22 -10.66 -10.79
N ALA A 221 -29.20 -9.76 -10.79
CA ALA A 221 -29.32 -8.73 -9.77
C ALA A 221 -29.61 -9.37 -8.41
N VAL A 222 -28.57 -9.51 -7.58
CA VAL A 222 -28.78 -9.70 -6.15
C VAL A 222 -28.97 -8.30 -5.59
N SER A 223 -30.21 -8.00 -5.19
CA SER A 223 -30.53 -6.77 -4.48
C SER A 223 -30.58 -7.10 -2.99
N PRO A 224 -29.46 -7.03 -2.25
CA PRO A 224 -29.58 -6.99 -0.81
C PRO A 224 -30.27 -5.67 -0.45
N ALA A 225 -31.25 -5.75 0.46
CA ALA A 225 -31.78 -4.56 1.12
C ALA A 225 -30.59 -3.77 1.68
N ALA A 226 -30.34 -2.58 1.13
CA ALA A 226 -29.27 -1.77 1.64
C ALA A 226 -29.74 -1.24 2.99
N GLY A 227 -29.05 -1.64 4.06
CA GLY A 227 -29.05 -0.87 5.30
C GLY A 227 -28.67 0.60 5.04
N PRO A 228 -28.66 1.46 6.06
CA PRO A 228 -28.25 2.85 5.91
C PRO A 228 -26.90 2.94 5.18
N LEU A 229 -26.82 3.81 4.17
CA LEU A 229 -25.61 4.02 3.39
C LEU A 229 -24.85 5.25 3.88
N ARG A 230 -23.53 5.21 3.72
CA ARG A 230 -22.64 6.38 3.78
C ARG A 230 -22.28 6.81 2.36
N LEU A 231 -22.36 8.10 2.09
CA LEU A 231 -21.88 8.74 0.87
C LEU A 231 -20.53 9.39 1.13
N CYS A 232 -19.56 9.16 0.25
CA CYS A 232 -18.28 9.86 0.22
C CYS A 232 -18.04 10.36 -1.22
N VAL A 233 -17.83 11.66 -1.40
CA VAL A 233 -17.60 12.27 -2.72
C VAL A 233 -16.18 12.79 -2.81
N TYR A 234 -15.56 12.53 -3.96
CA TYR A 234 -14.17 12.82 -4.24
C TYR A 234 -14.02 13.61 -5.53
N GLU A 235 -13.03 14.50 -5.56
CA GLU A 235 -12.58 15.23 -6.75
C GLU A 235 -11.25 14.69 -7.22
N VAL A 236 -11.13 14.38 -8.51
CA VAL A 236 -9.92 13.83 -9.13
C VAL A 236 -9.07 15.00 -9.65
N PRO A 237 -7.88 15.25 -9.08
CA PRO A 237 -6.99 16.30 -9.56
C PRO A 237 -6.64 16.10 -11.04
N ALA A 238 -6.45 17.19 -11.79
CA ALA A 238 -6.17 17.12 -13.23
C ALA A 238 -4.93 16.26 -13.58
N SER A 239 -3.94 16.16 -12.68
CA SER A 239 -2.74 15.32 -12.84
C SER A 239 -3.02 13.81 -12.73
N GLU A 240 -4.12 13.43 -12.08
CA GLU A 240 -4.52 12.03 -11.87
C GLU A 240 -5.53 11.55 -12.94
N GLN A 241 -6.24 12.49 -13.57
CA GLN A 241 -7.29 12.18 -14.53
C GLN A 241 -6.73 11.40 -15.73
N GLY A 242 -7.40 10.30 -16.05
CA GLY A 242 -7.01 9.45 -17.16
C GLY A 242 -5.79 8.57 -16.92
N GLY A 243 -5.21 8.56 -15.71
CA GLY A 243 -4.22 7.57 -15.28
C GLY A 243 -4.81 6.15 -15.16
N ASP A 244 -3.97 5.17 -14.82
CA ASP A 244 -4.42 3.76 -14.69
C ASP A 244 -5.32 3.55 -13.48
N LYS A 245 -5.07 4.29 -12.39
CA LYS A 245 -5.85 4.26 -11.15
C LYS A 245 -5.97 5.67 -10.57
N PRO A 246 -6.80 6.55 -11.18
CA PRO A 246 -6.96 7.93 -10.74
C PRO A 246 -7.39 7.98 -9.28
N ALA A 247 -6.68 8.76 -8.46
CA ALA A 247 -7.06 9.02 -7.07
C ALA A 247 -7.78 10.36 -6.94
N GLY A 248 -8.89 10.38 -6.22
CA GLY A 248 -9.61 11.59 -5.85
C GLY A 248 -9.44 11.96 -4.38
N ASP A 249 -9.50 13.25 -4.10
CA ASP A 249 -9.47 13.85 -2.76
C ASP A 249 -10.88 14.09 -2.24
N PHE A 250 -11.10 13.78 -0.96
CA PHE A 250 -12.39 13.92 -0.29
C PHE A 250 -12.88 15.37 -0.33
N VAL A 251 -14.13 15.55 -0.74
CA VAL A 251 -14.81 16.85 -0.80
C VAL A 251 -15.89 16.95 0.29
N TYR A 252 -16.79 15.97 0.33
CA TYR A 252 -17.86 15.90 1.34
C TYR A 252 -18.41 14.48 1.46
N GLY A 253 -19.13 14.23 2.55
CA GLY A 253 -19.75 12.95 2.79
C GLY A 253 -20.44 12.86 4.14
N GLY A 254 -20.96 11.68 4.44
CA GLY A 254 -21.66 11.37 5.67
C GLY A 254 -22.75 10.33 5.46
N PRO A 255 -23.57 10.04 6.49
CA PRO A 255 -24.76 9.22 6.35
C PRO A 255 -25.69 9.78 5.26
N LEU A 256 -26.14 8.92 4.35
CA LEU A 256 -27.05 9.29 3.28
C LEU A 256 -28.49 9.31 3.83
N PRO A 257 -29.22 10.44 3.73
CA PRO A 257 -30.61 10.51 4.18
C PRO A 257 -31.50 9.46 3.50
N ALA A 258 -32.44 8.89 4.23
CA ALA A 258 -33.23 7.73 3.77
C ALA A 258 -34.03 8.02 2.49
N GLU A 259 -34.59 9.23 2.36
CA GLU A 259 -35.32 9.67 1.18
C GLU A 259 -34.42 9.75 -0.06
N ARG A 260 -33.18 10.23 0.12
CA ARG A 260 -32.17 10.33 -0.94
C ARG A 260 -31.64 8.96 -1.32
N GLN A 261 -31.41 8.09 -0.33
CA GLN A 261 -30.98 6.70 -0.51
C GLN A 261 -31.94 5.90 -1.39
N ALA A 262 -33.25 6.02 -1.18
CA ALA A 262 -34.24 5.31 -2.00
C ALA A 262 -34.16 5.70 -3.48
N GLY A 263 -33.94 7.00 -3.77
CA GLY A 263 -33.73 7.49 -5.13
C GLY A 263 -32.44 6.95 -5.76
N VAL A 264 -31.34 6.97 -5.01
CA VAL A 264 -30.03 6.48 -5.46
C VAL A 264 -30.10 4.99 -5.80
N LEU A 265 -30.67 4.17 -4.91
CA LEU A 265 -30.80 2.73 -5.13
C LEU A 265 -31.66 2.41 -6.36
N ARG A 266 -32.72 3.18 -6.59
CA ARG A 266 -33.54 3.07 -7.81
C ARG A 266 -32.74 3.41 -9.07
N GLY A 267 -31.95 4.48 -9.03
CA GLY A 267 -31.06 4.87 -10.14
C GLY A 267 -30.04 3.78 -10.47
N LEU A 268 -29.38 3.22 -9.45
CA LEU A 268 -28.39 2.13 -9.62
C LEU A 268 -29.01 0.80 -10.07
N SER A 269 -30.30 0.61 -9.84
CA SER A 269 -31.03 -0.57 -10.32
C SER A 269 -31.36 -0.46 -11.82
N ASN A 270 -31.31 0.73 -12.40
CA ASN A 270 -31.55 0.97 -13.82
C ASN A 270 -30.28 0.70 -14.63
N ARG A 271 -30.02 -0.59 -14.90
CA ARG A 271 -28.81 -1.09 -15.58
C ARG A 271 -28.84 -0.89 -17.09
N ARG A 272 -28.97 0.36 -17.54
CA ARG A 272 -28.81 0.67 -18.97
C ARG A 272 -27.39 0.30 -19.41
N ALA A 273 -27.26 -0.10 -20.67
CA ALA A 273 -25.96 -0.38 -21.28
C ALA A 273 -25.06 0.86 -21.16
N VAL A 274 -23.80 0.62 -20.78
CA VAL A 274 -22.77 1.67 -20.71
C VAL A 274 -22.56 2.25 -22.10
N ALA A 275 -22.64 3.58 -22.22
CA ALA A 275 -22.34 4.26 -23.47
C ALA A 275 -20.84 4.19 -23.77
N ASP A 276 -20.47 4.15 -25.04
CA ASP A 276 -19.07 4.29 -25.44
C ASP A 276 -18.62 5.73 -25.15
N CYS A 277 -17.76 5.88 -24.15
CA CYS A 277 -17.31 7.16 -23.65
C CYS A 277 -15.95 7.01 -22.97
N ALA A 278 -15.02 7.88 -23.35
CA ALA A 278 -13.63 7.89 -22.88
C ALA A 278 -13.30 9.11 -21.99
N THR A 279 -14.28 9.96 -21.67
CA THR A 279 -14.07 11.15 -20.85
C THR A 279 -13.89 10.77 -19.38
N PRO A 280 -12.72 11.02 -18.76
CA PRO A 280 -12.54 10.75 -17.33
C PRO A 280 -13.48 11.60 -16.49
N ALA A 281 -13.99 11.05 -15.40
CA ALA A 281 -14.74 11.82 -14.42
C ALA A 281 -13.78 12.73 -13.64
N THR A 282 -14.21 13.97 -13.41
CA THR A 282 -13.53 14.88 -12.49
C THR A 282 -14.01 14.68 -11.06
N ARG A 283 -15.17 14.05 -10.87
CA ARG A 283 -15.70 13.72 -9.54
C ARG A 283 -16.43 12.39 -9.55
N PHE A 284 -16.32 11.66 -8.45
CA PHE A 284 -17.05 10.42 -8.24
C PHE A 284 -17.53 10.29 -6.79
N ALA A 285 -18.55 9.45 -6.60
CA ALA A 285 -19.11 9.10 -5.31
C ALA A 285 -18.86 7.63 -4.99
N VAL A 286 -18.67 7.34 -3.70
CA VAL A 286 -18.59 6.00 -3.12
C VAL A 286 -19.71 5.86 -2.10
N LEU A 287 -20.51 4.81 -2.24
CA LEU A 287 -21.57 4.44 -1.31
C LEU A 287 -21.23 3.11 -0.65
N ARG A 288 -21.18 3.10 0.69
CA ARG A 288 -20.86 1.92 1.50
C ARG A 288 -21.90 1.72 2.60
N PRO A 289 -22.12 0.48 3.09
CA PRO A 289 -22.92 0.26 4.29
C PRO A 289 -22.39 1.08 5.48
N LEU A 290 -23.28 1.74 6.23
CA LEU A 290 -22.92 2.64 7.32
C LEU A 290 -22.44 1.90 8.57
N ASP A 291 -23.03 0.75 8.85
CA ASP A 291 -22.83 -0.01 10.10
C ASP A 291 -21.59 -0.93 10.07
N GLY A 292 -20.95 -1.11 8.91
CA GLY A 292 -19.76 -1.95 8.72
C GLY A 292 -19.94 -3.44 9.03
N THR A 293 -21.07 -3.82 9.64
CA THR A 293 -21.48 -5.17 10.02
C THR A 293 -22.41 -5.79 8.99
N THR A 294 -23.15 -4.97 8.24
CA THR A 294 -23.95 -5.44 7.11
C THR A 294 -23.04 -5.59 5.89
N ALA A 295 -22.71 -6.84 5.54
CA ALA A 295 -22.02 -7.13 4.29
C ALA A 295 -22.91 -6.66 3.11
N GLY A 296 -22.47 -5.63 2.41
CA GLY A 296 -23.18 -5.04 1.28
C GLY A 296 -22.20 -4.57 0.22
N PRO A 297 -22.64 -4.44 -1.04
CA PRO A 297 -21.74 -4.05 -2.11
C PRO A 297 -21.31 -2.59 -1.97
N ASP A 298 -20.06 -2.32 -2.31
CA ASP A 298 -19.60 -0.96 -2.56
C ASP A 298 -20.17 -0.50 -3.89
N ARG A 299 -20.65 0.74 -3.95
CA ARG A 299 -21.14 1.34 -5.20
C ARG A 299 -20.35 2.58 -5.52
N TYR A 300 -19.85 2.66 -6.73
CA TYR A 300 -19.06 3.76 -7.25
C TYR A 300 -19.86 4.44 -8.35
N VAL A 301 -19.90 5.78 -8.38
CA VAL A 301 -20.69 6.54 -9.37
C VAL A 301 -19.89 7.73 -9.85
N GLU A 302 -19.68 7.83 -11.15
CA GLU A 302 -19.15 9.05 -11.78
C GLU A 302 -20.23 10.14 -11.74
N LEU A 303 -19.91 11.30 -11.17
CA LEU A 303 -20.85 12.41 -11.02
C LEU A 303 -20.88 13.35 -12.23
N ASP A 304 -19.88 13.22 -13.10
CA ASP A 304 -19.69 13.91 -14.37
C ASP A 304 -18.99 12.97 -15.36
N GLY A 305 -18.43 13.50 -16.45
CA GLY A 305 -17.81 12.69 -17.50
C GLY A 305 -18.79 11.71 -18.14
N CYS A 306 -18.47 10.42 -18.12
CA CYS A 306 -19.28 9.37 -18.71
C CYS A 306 -20.48 8.93 -17.85
N ARG A 307 -20.59 9.39 -16.60
CA ARG A 307 -21.70 9.06 -15.67
C ARG A 307 -21.96 7.57 -15.51
N ARG A 308 -20.90 6.77 -15.51
CA ARG A 308 -21.00 5.33 -15.27
C ARG A 308 -21.12 5.05 -13.78
N PHE A 309 -21.60 3.87 -13.43
CA PHE A 309 -21.52 3.36 -12.07
C PHE A 309 -21.04 1.92 -12.06
N LEU A 310 -20.47 1.54 -10.92
CA LEU A 310 -19.97 0.21 -10.63
C LEU A 310 -20.60 -0.28 -9.32
N VAL A 311 -21.11 -1.50 -9.30
CA VAL A 311 -21.52 -2.20 -8.07
C VAL A 311 -20.55 -3.36 -7.85
N ALA A 312 -19.69 -3.25 -6.83
CA ALA A 312 -18.71 -4.27 -6.48
C ALA A 312 -19.25 -5.15 -5.36
N LEU A 313 -19.36 -6.46 -5.61
CA LEU A 313 -19.92 -7.41 -4.64
C LEU A 313 -18.86 -7.82 -3.61
N PRO A 314 -19.23 -8.05 -2.33
CA PRO A 314 -18.28 -8.50 -1.30
C PRO A 314 -17.63 -9.85 -1.62
N THR A 315 -18.33 -10.71 -2.37
CA THR A 315 -17.86 -12.04 -2.80
C THR A 315 -16.97 -12.00 -4.05
N GLY A 316 -16.64 -10.80 -4.53
CA GLY A 316 -15.94 -10.59 -5.79
C GLY A 316 -16.87 -10.43 -6.99
N GLY A 317 -16.32 -9.86 -8.06
CA GLY A 317 -17.06 -9.46 -9.25
C GLY A 317 -17.63 -8.05 -9.14
N ALA A 318 -17.84 -7.42 -10.29
CA ALA A 318 -18.37 -6.08 -10.36
C ALA A 318 -19.34 -5.94 -11.54
N GLN A 319 -20.31 -5.04 -11.39
CA GLN A 319 -21.34 -4.79 -12.38
C GLN A 319 -21.28 -3.32 -12.80
N LEU A 320 -21.01 -3.09 -14.08
CA LEU A 320 -21.04 -1.76 -14.67
C LEU A 320 -22.45 -1.42 -15.17
N GLY A 321 -22.82 -0.15 -15.06
CA GLY A 321 -24.06 0.37 -15.61
C GLY A 321 -23.96 1.86 -15.93
N GLN A 322 -24.93 2.36 -16.68
CA GLN A 322 -25.01 3.77 -17.07
C GLN A 322 -25.95 4.56 -16.15
N GLY A 323 -25.41 5.57 -15.47
CA GLY A 323 -26.16 6.55 -14.70
C GLY A 323 -26.65 7.71 -15.57
N ASP A 324 -27.41 8.61 -14.95
CA ASP A 324 -27.94 9.83 -15.56
C ASP A 324 -27.80 11.05 -14.63
N ASP A 325 -28.20 12.22 -15.12
CA ASP A 325 -28.15 13.48 -14.36
C ASP A 325 -28.97 13.42 -13.05
N ALA A 326 -30.06 12.64 -13.03
CA ALA A 326 -30.91 12.54 -11.85
C ALA A 326 -30.19 11.76 -10.75
N LEU A 327 -29.51 10.67 -11.09
CA LEU A 327 -28.66 9.93 -10.14
C LEU A 327 -27.53 10.82 -9.61
N ALA A 328 -26.84 11.56 -10.48
CA ALA A 328 -25.75 12.45 -10.05
C ALA A 328 -26.25 13.56 -9.11
N LYS A 329 -27.42 14.16 -9.40
CA LYS A 329 -28.04 15.19 -8.53
C LYS A 329 -28.38 14.66 -7.14
N LEU A 330 -28.84 13.41 -7.03
CA LEU A 330 -29.10 12.78 -5.74
C LEU A 330 -27.84 12.57 -4.90
N LEU A 331 -26.66 12.61 -5.51
CA LEU A 331 -25.36 12.45 -4.84
C LEU A 331 -24.65 13.79 -4.60
N GLY A 332 -25.33 14.92 -4.85
CA GLY A 332 -24.84 16.26 -4.53
C GLY A 332 -24.62 16.48 -3.02
N PRO A 333 -24.12 17.66 -2.62
CA PRO A 333 -23.87 18.00 -1.22
C PRO A 333 -25.04 17.63 -0.31
N VAL A 334 -24.72 17.07 0.86
CA VAL A 334 -25.69 16.70 1.90
C VAL A 334 -25.86 17.86 2.87
#